data_AF-A0A8I1MZ30-F1
#
_entry.id   AF-A0A8I1MZ30-F1
#
_cell.length_a   1.000
_cell.length_b   1.000
_cell.length_c   1.000
_cell.angle_alpha   90.00
_cell.angle_beta   90.00
_cell.angle_gamma   90.00
#
_symmetry.space_group_name_H-M   'P 1'
#
loop_
_entity.id
_entity.type
_entity.pdbx_description
1 polymer ?
#
loop_
_entity_poly.entity_id
_entity_poly.type
_entity_poly.pdbx_seq_one_letter_code
_entity_poly.pdbx_strand_id
1 'polypeptide(L)'
;MSDEIKTNTGRVVGSWDGKQATELMSALASIRQQMYKEGSQDKLIAREMPHRDQLPEDLHNFKAYHIWGCDAGGHCVVGTNANRIEPIQKVRSFSLIDHH
;
A
#
# COMPACT_ATOMS: atom_id res chain seq x y z
N MET A 1 13.32 8.55 5.14
CA MET A 1 12.27 7.71 4.54
C MET A 1 12.80 7.28 3.19
N SER A 2 12.85 5.98 2.91
CA SER A 2 13.26 5.49 1.59
C SER A 2 12.03 5.47 0.69
N ASP A 3 12.19 5.87 -0.57
CA ASP A 3 11.15 5.77 -1.60
C ASP A 3 11.06 4.37 -2.21
N GLU A 4 11.91 3.44 -1.76
CA GLU A 4 12.08 2.13 -2.39
C GLU A 4 10.95 1.16 -2.03
N ILE A 5 10.31 0.59 -3.06
CA ILE A 5 9.37 -0.53 -2.91
C ILE A 5 10.19 -1.82 -2.92
N LYS A 6 10.16 -2.53 -1.78
CA LYS A 6 10.88 -3.79 -1.59
C LYS A 6 9.91 -4.97 -1.54
N THR A 7 10.39 -6.12 -2.01
CA THR A 7 9.73 -7.41 -1.80
C THR A 7 10.05 -7.93 -0.40
N ASN A 8 9.36 -9.01 0.01
CA ASN A 8 9.63 -9.76 1.23
C ASN A 8 11.06 -10.33 1.33
N THR A 9 11.79 -10.37 0.23
CA THR A 9 13.20 -10.83 0.16
C THR A 9 14.18 -9.66 0.22
N GLY A 10 13.70 -8.42 0.35
CA GLY A 10 14.52 -7.20 0.36
C GLY A 10 14.92 -6.70 -1.02
N ARG A 11 14.47 -7.35 -2.10
CA ARG A 11 14.74 -6.91 -3.48
C ARG A 11 13.96 -5.64 -3.78
N VAL A 12 14.65 -4.60 -4.23
CA VAL A 12 14.03 -3.36 -4.73
C VAL A 12 13.42 -3.64 -6.11
N VAL A 13 12.13 -3.39 -6.24
CA VAL A 13 11.35 -3.66 -7.47
C VAL A 13 10.69 -2.40 -8.03
N GLY A 14 10.72 -1.31 -7.29
CA GLY A 14 10.26 -0.01 -7.76
C GLY A 14 10.48 1.07 -6.71
N SER A 15 9.86 2.22 -6.94
CA SER A 15 9.90 3.34 -6.00
C SER A 15 8.60 4.14 -6.02
N TRP A 16 8.26 4.74 -4.88
CA TRP A 16 7.15 5.66 -4.72
C TRP A 16 7.51 6.74 -3.70
N ASP A 17 7.21 7.99 -4.03
CA ASP A 17 7.61 9.19 -3.28
C ASP A 17 6.54 9.68 -2.27
N GLY A 18 5.45 8.94 -2.11
CA GLY A 18 4.39 9.30 -1.17
C GLY A 18 3.43 10.38 -1.67
N LYS A 19 3.54 10.87 -2.92
CA LYS A 19 2.74 12.02 -3.38
C LYS A 19 1.36 11.67 -3.91
N GLN A 20 1.24 10.59 -4.68
CA GLN A 20 -0.03 10.19 -5.30
C GLN A 20 -0.28 8.70 -5.15
N ALA A 21 -1.44 8.34 -4.61
CA ALA A 21 -1.87 6.95 -4.45
C ALA A 21 -2.05 6.22 -5.79
N THR A 22 -2.46 6.95 -6.84
CA THR A 22 -2.62 6.43 -8.21
C THR A 22 -1.30 5.94 -8.80
N GLU A 23 -0.20 6.64 -8.53
CA GLU A 23 1.14 6.24 -8.94
C GLU A 23 1.57 4.97 -8.21
N LEU A 24 1.34 4.89 -6.90
CA LEU A 24 1.60 3.67 -6.12
C LEU A 24 0.81 2.48 -6.66
N MET A 25 -0.49 2.64 -6.89
CA MET A 25 -1.35 1.58 -7.45
C MET A 25 -0.83 1.10 -8.81
N SER A 26 -0.49 2.02 -9.71
CA SER A 26 0.03 1.70 -11.03
C SER A 26 1.39 1.01 -10.97
N ALA A 27 2.29 1.49 -10.09
CA ALA A 27 3.58 0.88 -9.85
C ALA A 27 3.44 -0.55 -9.32
N LEU A 28 2.59 -0.78 -8.31
CA LEU A 28 2.34 -2.11 -7.75
C LEU A 28 1.73 -3.07 -8.79
N ALA A 29 0.86 -2.58 -9.67
CA ALA A 29 0.30 -3.37 -10.75
C ALA A 29 1.38 -3.80 -11.77
N SER A 30 2.20 -2.85 -12.23
CA SER A 30 3.32 -3.12 -13.15
C SER A 30 4.34 -4.08 -12.56
N ILE A 31 4.74 -3.86 -11.30
CA ILE A 31 5.68 -4.71 -10.57
C ILE A 31 5.15 -6.13 -10.47
N ARG A 32 3.87 -6.33 -10.10
CA ARG A 32 3.28 -7.66 -10.05
C ARG A 32 3.26 -8.35 -11.41
N GLN A 33 2.91 -7.64 -12.48
CA GLN A 33 2.94 -8.20 -13.82
C GLN A 33 4.36 -8.60 -14.23
N GLN A 34 5.35 -7.77 -13.92
CA GLN A 34 6.75 -8.08 -14.18
C GLN A 34 7.22 -9.31 -13.39
N MET A 35 6.94 -9.37 -12.09
CA MET A 35 7.27 -10.51 -11.23
C MET A 35 6.61 -11.81 -11.73
N TYR A 36 5.36 -11.72 -12.19
CA TYR A 36 4.65 -12.85 -12.79
C TYR A 36 5.33 -13.33 -14.07
N LYS A 37 5.75 -12.42 -14.96
CA LYS A 37 6.50 -12.74 -16.17
C LYS A 37 7.89 -13.33 -15.88
N GLU A 38 8.56 -12.82 -14.84
CA GLU A 38 9.85 -13.32 -14.37
C GLU A 38 9.73 -14.69 -13.68
N GLY A 39 8.52 -15.15 -13.34
CA GLY A 39 8.31 -16.35 -12.53
C GLY A 39 8.82 -16.19 -11.10
N SER A 40 8.96 -14.96 -10.61
CA SER A 40 9.45 -14.70 -9.25
C SER A 40 8.45 -15.19 -8.21
N GLN A 41 8.97 -15.85 -7.17
CA GLN A 41 8.20 -16.24 -5.99
C GLN A 41 8.15 -15.13 -4.92
N ASP A 42 8.82 -14.00 -5.17
CA ASP A 42 8.78 -12.84 -4.29
C ASP A 42 7.35 -12.32 -4.12
N LYS A 43 7.08 -11.67 -2.99
CA LYS A 43 5.78 -11.06 -2.69
C LYS A 43 5.98 -9.64 -2.19
N LEU A 44 5.05 -8.76 -2.55
CA LEU A 44 5.01 -7.41 -2.03
C LEU A 44 4.28 -7.41 -0.69
N ILE A 45 4.86 -6.75 0.32
CA ILE A 45 4.30 -6.68 1.67
C ILE A 45 3.78 -5.27 1.91
N ALA A 46 2.46 -5.12 2.06
CA ALA A 46 1.83 -3.82 2.30
C ALA A 46 2.42 -3.08 3.53
N ARG A 47 2.88 -3.82 4.54
CA ARG A 47 3.49 -3.29 5.77
C ARG A 47 4.93 -2.79 5.59
N GLU A 48 5.59 -3.13 4.49
CA GLU A 48 6.96 -2.72 4.17
C GLU A 48 7.00 -1.67 3.05
N MET A 49 5.84 -1.14 2.66
CA MET A 49 5.77 -0.06 1.68
C MET A 49 6.43 1.22 2.20
N PRO A 50 7.01 2.03 1.30
CA PRO A 50 7.60 3.31 1.68
C PRO A 50 6.52 4.30 2.17
N HIS A 51 6.95 5.31 2.93
CA HIS A 51 6.08 6.39 3.46
C HIS A 51 4.91 5.94 4.34
N ARG A 52 5.05 4.79 5.03
CA ARG A 52 4.03 4.34 6.00
C ARG A 52 3.86 5.25 7.21
N ASP A 53 4.81 6.14 7.47
CA ASP A 53 4.68 7.21 8.46
C ASP A 53 3.57 8.22 8.10
N GLN A 54 3.21 8.37 6.82
CA GLN A 54 2.06 9.18 6.40
C GLN A 54 0.72 8.54 6.78
N LEU A 55 0.74 7.25 7.10
CA LEU A 55 -0.43 6.54 7.59
C LEU A 55 -0.72 6.97 9.03
N PRO A 56 -1.94 7.42 9.35
CA PRO A 56 -2.33 7.71 10.72
C PRO A 56 -2.24 6.48 11.61
N GLU A 57 -1.82 6.65 12.87
CA GLU A 57 -1.63 5.57 13.84
C GLU A 57 -2.84 4.65 14.00
N ASP A 58 -4.06 5.19 13.92
CA ASP A 58 -5.30 4.41 13.94
C ASP A 58 -5.38 3.38 12.80
N LEU A 59 -4.79 3.71 11.64
CA LEU A 59 -4.76 2.82 10.48
C LEU A 59 -3.57 1.85 10.46
N HIS A 60 -2.57 2.03 11.34
CA HIS A 60 -1.45 1.07 11.44
C HIS A 60 -1.92 -0.31 11.93
N ASN A 61 -2.94 -0.33 12.80
CA ASN A 61 -3.53 -1.55 13.36
C ASN A 61 -4.85 -1.94 12.68
N PHE A 62 -5.15 -1.37 11.51
CA PHE A 62 -6.37 -1.63 10.79
C PHE A 62 -6.45 -3.09 10.31
N LYS A 63 -7.53 -3.81 10.68
CA LYS A 63 -7.67 -5.25 10.41
C LYS A 63 -8.62 -5.59 9.26
N ALA A 64 -9.48 -4.67 8.82
CA ALA A 64 -10.53 -5.00 7.85
C ALA A 64 -9.97 -5.32 6.46
N TYR A 65 -8.89 -4.67 6.04
CA TYR A 65 -8.19 -4.98 4.78
C TYR A 65 -6.75 -4.42 4.75
N HIS A 66 -5.95 -4.88 3.79
CA HIS A 66 -4.60 -4.40 3.57
C HIS A 66 -4.58 -2.95 3.08
N ILE A 67 -3.84 -2.09 3.77
CA ILE A 67 -3.51 -0.73 3.34
C ILE A 67 -2.04 -0.70 2.91
N TRP A 68 -1.82 -0.37 1.64
CA TRP A 68 -0.50 -0.34 1.01
C TRP A 68 0.23 0.97 1.29
N GLY A 69 -0.48 2.10 1.23
CA GLY A 69 0.08 3.41 1.52
C GLY A 69 -1.00 4.47 1.34
N CYS A 70 -0.84 5.61 2.02
CA CYS A 70 -1.67 6.79 1.79
C CYS A 70 -0.79 7.91 1.28
N ASP A 71 -1.31 8.67 0.32
CA ASP A 71 -0.66 9.88 -0.15
C ASP A 71 -0.90 11.08 0.77
N ALA A 72 -0.13 12.14 0.55
CA ALA A 72 -0.27 13.40 1.26
C ALA A 72 -1.67 14.07 1.10
N GLY A 73 -2.43 13.70 0.07
CA GLY A 73 -3.81 14.14 -0.14
C GLY A 73 -4.84 13.36 0.67
N GLY A 74 -4.43 12.33 1.42
CA GLY A 74 -5.31 11.49 2.19
C GLY A 74 -6.04 10.44 1.35
N HIS A 75 -5.53 10.04 0.20
CA HIS A 75 -6.01 8.88 -0.55
C HIS A 75 -5.13 7.67 -0.25
N CYS A 76 -5.76 6.55 0.03
CA CYS A 76 -5.08 5.34 0.46
C CYS A 76 -5.31 4.22 -0.55
N VAL A 77 -4.22 3.56 -0.96
CA VAL A 77 -4.28 2.36 -1.79
C VAL A 77 -4.61 1.17 -0.89
N VAL A 78 -5.72 0.51 -1.18
CA VAL A 78 -6.30 -0.53 -0.32
C VAL A 78 -6.64 -1.79 -1.12
N GLY A 79 -6.89 -2.88 -0.38
CA GLY A 79 -7.29 -4.18 -0.93
C GLY A 79 -6.11 -5.13 -1.11
N THR A 80 -6.38 -6.44 -1.14
CA THR A 80 -5.34 -7.48 -1.19
C THR A 80 -4.37 -7.31 -2.36
N ASN A 81 -4.85 -6.77 -3.48
CA ASN A 81 -4.06 -6.54 -4.68
C ASN A 81 -3.78 -5.05 -4.95
N ALA A 82 -3.88 -4.17 -3.96
CA ALA A 82 -3.66 -2.73 -4.15
C ALA A 82 -4.46 -2.16 -5.34
N ASN A 83 -5.69 -2.65 -5.52
CA ASN A 83 -6.48 -2.45 -6.72
C ASN A 83 -7.61 -1.42 -6.53
N ARG A 84 -7.64 -0.79 -5.36
CA ARG A 84 -8.63 0.23 -4.99
C ARG A 84 -7.93 1.39 -4.33
N ILE A 85 -8.46 2.58 -4.55
CA ILE A 85 -8.05 3.81 -3.89
C ILE A 85 -9.27 4.33 -3.15
N GLU A 86 -9.13 4.52 -1.85
CA GLU A 86 -10.19 5.01 -0.98
C GLU A 86 -9.67 6.19 -0.17
N PRO A 87 -10.48 7.25 0.04
CA PRO A 87 -10.08 8.35 0.89
C PRO A 87 -9.96 7.89 2.35
N ILE A 88 -9.02 8.47 3.08
CA ILE A 88 -8.66 8.09 4.44
C ILE A 88 -9.84 8.17 5.41
N GLN A 89 -10.74 9.14 5.20
CA GLN A 89 -11.97 9.29 5.98
C GLN A 89 -12.88 8.07 5.82
N LYS A 90 -13.00 7.54 4.60
CA LYS A 90 -13.79 6.35 4.32
C LYS A 90 -13.10 5.10 4.87
N VAL A 91 -11.77 5.00 4.75
CA VAL A 91 -11.00 3.90 5.38
C VAL A 91 -11.22 3.88 6.89
N ARG A 92 -11.11 5.03 7.56
CA ARG A 92 -11.39 5.21 8.98
C ARG A 92 -12.81 4.82 9.36
N SER A 93 -13.80 5.16 8.53
CA SER A 93 -15.19 4.78 8.79
C SER A 93 -15.36 3.26 8.89
N PHE A 94 -14.64 2.48 8.07
CA PHE A 94 -14.63 1.02 8.18
C PHE A 94 -13.89 0.52 9.43
N SER A 95 -12.94 1.29 9.95
CA SER A 95 -12.20 0.93 11.18
C SER A 95 -13.09 1.05 12.41
N LEU A 96 -14.03 2.00 12.37
CA LEU A 96 -14.92 2.34 13.47
C LEU A 96 -16.16 1.44 13.53
N ILE A 97 -16.40 0.60 12.51
CA ILE A 97 -17.58 -0.26 12.44
C ILE A 97 -17.42 -1.54 13.29
N ASP A 98 -16.22 -1.86 13.79
CA ASP A 98 -16.04 -3.00 14.70
C ASP A 98 -15.97 -2.53 16.17
N HIS A 99 -17.15 -2.44 16.80
CA HIS A 99 -17.50 -2.85 18.17
C HIS A 99 -18.80 -2.14 18.61
N HIS A 100 -19.95 -2.73 18.27
CA HIS A 100 -21.20 -2.57 19.01
C HIS A 100 -21.90 -3.93 19.13
#